data_AF-A0A160FXK1-F1
#
_entry.id   AF-A0A160FXK1-F1
#
_cell.length_a   1.000
_cell.length_b   1.000
_cell.length_c   1.000
_cell.angle_alpha   90.00
_cell.angle_beta   90.00
_cell.angle_gamma   90.00
#
_symmetry.space_group_name_H-M   'P 1'
#
loop_
_entity.id
_entity.type
_entity.pdbx_description
1 polymer ?
#
loop_
_entity_poly.entity_id
_entity_poly.type
_entity_poly.pdbx_seq_one_letter_code
_entity_poly.pdbx_strand_id
1 'polypeptide(L)'
;MSKYINAAPQELRPQQMIFEVFCREAFLKPLENHGRAAEVFFRGARLGFVDHLGVAGLMQAHERELNNALYSHSPTGLPIDDELPSAAALAEYPHLRRRFPEAAQLVDAQNGPVPDGAVSASPDAQANVLRSASAEQLLMELARRGVFMDLHHAVGALHDHLERAGHLDSDSPLTSYLTYRLRAADAAVSGRSDSADAAGRWREKIDILNAAHVRTRH
;
A
#
# COMPACT_ATOMS: atom_id res chain seq x y z
N MET A 1 -43.46 -2.41 4.12
CA MET A 1 -42.73 -1.29 3.47
C MET A 1 -41.27 -1.42 3.84
N SER A 2 -40.47 -2.06 2.98
CA SER A 2 -39.04 -2.32 3.20
C SER A 2 -38.25 -1.11 2.69
N LYS A 3 -37.53 -0.41 3.57
CA LYS A 3 -36.60 0.66 3.18
C LYS A 3 -35.29 -0.01 2.76
N TYR A 4 -35.11 -0.25 1.47
CA TYR A 4 -33.78 -0.39 0.89
C TYR A 4 -33.12 0.98 0.92
N ILE A 5 -32.36 1.25 1.98
CA ILE A 5 -31.43 2.37 2.00
C ILE A 5 -30.29 1.94 1.09
N ASN A 6 -30.24 2.50 -0.12
CA ASN A 6 -29.00 2.52 -0.90
C ASN A 6 -27.97 3.26 -0.05
N ALA A 7 -27.16 2.52 0.69
CA ALA A 7 -25.95 3.08 1.29
C ALA A 7 -25.12 3.62 0.12
N ALA A 8 -24.81 4.91 0.16
CA ALA A 8 -23.78 5.46 -0.73
C ALA A 8 -22.53 4.56 -0.59
N PRO A 9 -21.77 4.30 -1.67
CA PRO A 9 -20.56 3.50 -1.56
C PRO A 9 -19.70 4.11 -0.45
N GLN A 10 -19.41 3.33 0.60
CA GLN A 10 -18.61 3.78 1.72
C GLN A 10 -17.26 4.22 1.15
N GLU A 11 -16.99 5.51 1.24
CA GLU A 11 -15.78 6.11 0.71
C GLU A 11 -14.60 5.62 1.55
N LEU A 12 -13.74 4.79 0.94
CA LEU A 12 -12.58 4.23 1.64
C LEU A 12 -11.70 5.35 2.21
N ARG A 13 -11.24 5.15 3.45
CA ARG A 13 -10.28 6.01 4.13
C ARG A 13 -8.85 5.70 3.70
N PRO A 14 -7.89 6.63 3.88
CA PRO A 14 -6.49 6.42 3.50
C PRO A 14 -5.90 5.09 3.98
N GLN A 15 -6.11 4.72 5.25
CA GLN A 15 -5.56 3.48 5.81
C GLN A 15 -6.13 2.19 5.22
N GLN A 16 -7.25 2.27 4.49
CA GLN A 16 -7.86 1.12 3.83
C GLN A 16 -7.30 0.90 2.42
N MET A 17 -6.57 1.88 1.89
CA MET A 17 -6.02 1.87 0.55
C MET A 17 -4.54 1.48 0.56
N ILE A 18 -4.09 0.81 -0.49
CA ILE A 18 -2.65 0.73 -0.78
C ILE A 18 -2.13 2.11 -1.19
N PHE A 19 -0.85 2.38 -0.98
CA PHE A 19 -0.22 3.67 -1.19
C PHE A 19 -0.42 4.22 -2.61
N GLU A 20 -0.36 3.34 -3.62
CA GLU A 20 -0.64 3.71 -5.01
C GLU A 20 -2.04 4.32 -5.18
N VAL A 21 -3.07 3.70 -4.58
CA VAL A 21 -4.46 4.17 -4.70
C VAL A 21 -4.63 5.48 -3.93
N PHE A 22 -4.04 5.58 -2.74
CA PHE A 22 -3.96 6.82 -1.98
C PHE A 22 -3.36 7.97 -2.80
N CYS A 23 -2.27 7.73 -3.54
CA CYS A 23 -1.59 8.76 -4.34
C CYS A 23 -2.42 9.31 -5.51
N ARG A 24 -3.43 8.56 -5.99
CA ARG A 24 -4.32 9.05 -7.05
C ARG A 24 -5.27 10.13 -6.57
N GLU A 25 -5.51 10.17 -5.26
CA GLU A 25 -6.52 11.03 -4.63
C GLU A 25 -5.91 12.03 -3.63
N ALA A 26 -4.63 11.83 -3.28
CA ALA A 26 -3.87 12.70 -2.41
C ALA A 26 -2.93 13.62 -3.18
N PHE A 27 -2.76 14.84 -2.70
CA PHE A 27 -1.75 15.77 -3.20
C PHE A 27 -1.12 16.58 -2.07
N LEU A 28 0.06 17.14 -2.36
CA LEU A 28 0.83 17.98 -1.45
C LEU A 28 0.74 19.43 -1.88
N LYS A 29 0.57 20.32 -0.90
CA LYS A 29 0.77 21.75 -1.06
C LYS A 29 2.03 22.15 -0.28
N PRO A 30 3.10 22.59 -0.96
CA PRO A 30 4.28 23.13 -0.30
C PRO A 30 3.94 24.30 0.61
N LEU A 31 4.62 24.39 1.75
CA LEU A 31 4.44 25.46 2.71
C LEU A 31 5.70 26.31 2.82
N GLU A 32 5.52 27.62 2.92
CA GLU A 32 6.60 28.56 3.20
C GLU A 32 6.54 29.00 4.66
N ASN A 33 7.69 29.06 5.34
CA ASN A 33 7.84 29.57 6.71
C ASN A 33 7.00 28.86 7.80
N HIS A 34 6.59 27.61 7.57
CA HIS A 34 5.70 26.84 8.46
C HIS A 34 6.44 25.82 9.35
N GLY A 35 7.77 25.68 9.20
CA GLY A 35 8.57 24.66 9.92
C GLY A 35 8.31 23.21 9.49
N ARG A 36 7.45 23.00 8.49
CA ARG A 36 7.14 21.72 7.82
C ARG A 36 7.20 21.96 6.31
N ALA A 37 7.52 20.93 5.54
CA ALA A 37 7.73 21.08 4.10
C ALA A 37 6.43 21.27 3.32
N ALA A 38 5.37 20.55 3.70
CA ALA A 38 4.10 20.59 2.99
C ALA A 38 2.91 20.17 3.84
N GLU A 39 1.72 20.51 3.35
CA GLU A 39 0.42 20.03 3.84
C GLU A 39 -0.16 19.03 2.84
N VAL A 40 -0.72 17.94 3.36
CA VAL A 40 -1.34 16.88 2.54
C VAL A 40 -2.85 17.03 2.56
N PHE A 41 -3.43 16.90 1.38
CA PHE A 41 -4.86 16.85 1.16
C PHE A 41 -5.23 15.51 0.54
N PHE A 42 -6.33 14.91 1.01
CA PHE A 42 -6.93 13.69 0.45
C PHE A 42 -8.38 13.99 0.11
N ARG A 43 -8.78 13.83 -1.16
CA ARG A 43 -10.12 14.22 -1.65
C ARG A 43 -10.54 15.65 -1.25
N GLY A 44 -9.57 16.58 -1.24
CA GLY A 44 -9.78 17.98 -0.85
C GLY A 44 -9.88 18.23 0.66
N ALA A 45 -9.93 17.19 1.50
CA ALA A 45 -9.87 17.33 2.95
C ALA A 45 -8.41 17.37 3.43
N ARG A 46 -8.14 18.20 4.43
CA ARG A 46 -6.81 18.29 5.04
C ARG A 46 -6.51 17.03 5.84
N LEU A 47 -5.42 16.36 5.50
CA LEU A 47 -4.91 15.19 6.22
C LEU A 47 -3.82 15.57 7.25
N GLY A 48 -3.03 16.62 6.95
CA GLY A 48 -2.06 17.19 7.89
C GLY A 48 -0.67 17.41 7.29
N PHE A 49 0.28 17.81 8.13
CA PHE A 49 1.60 18.27 7.68
C PHE A 49 2.63 17.16 7.53
N VAL A 50 3.52 17.31 6.57
CA VAL A 50 4.63 16.38 6.31
C VAL A 50 5.95 17.14 6.26
N ASP A 51 7.03 16.41 6.49
CA ASP A 51 8.40 16.93 6.56
C ASP A 51 9.10 16.91 5.21
N HIS A 52 8.51 16.25 4.20
CA HIS A 52 9.14 16.04 2.91
C HIS A 52 8.17 16.38 1.77
N LEU A 53 8.74 16.75 0.63
CA LEU A 53 7.98 16.98 -0.61
C LEU A 53 7.83 15.68 -1.42
N GLY A 54 6.97 15.75 -2.44
CA GLY A 54 6.75 14.65 -3.38
C GLY A 54 6.27 13.35 -2.73
N VAL A 55 6.61 12.23 -3.32
CA VAL A 55 6.16 10.89 -2.90
C VAL A 55 6.59 10.57 -1.48
N ALA A 56 7.80 10.97 -1.10
CA ALA A 56 8.28 10.89 0.27
C ALA A 56 7.27 11.51 1.26
N GLY A 57 6.83 12.74 0.99
CA GLY A 57 5.77 13.39 1.77
C GLY A 57 4.44 12.62 1.78
N LEU A 58 4.00 12.12 0.63
CA LEU A 58 2.77 11.32 0.54
C LEU A 58 2.88 10.00 1.32
N MET A 59 4.03 9.33 1.28
CA MET A 59 4.29 8.11 2.04
C MET A 59 4.26 8.39 3.55
N GLN A 60 4.83 9.51 3.99
CA GLN A 60 4.74 9.95 5.38
C GLN A 60 3.29 10.09 5.84
N ALA A 61 2.48 10.71 4.98
CA ALA A 61 1.08 10.96 5.28
C ALA A 61 0.31 9.65 5.38
N HIS A 62 0.47 8.79 4.39
CA HIS A 62 -0.18 7.49 4.32
C HIS A 62 0.22 6.61 5.51
N GLU A 63 1.52 6.47 5.78
CA GLU A 63 2.03 5.73 6.94
C GLU A 63 1.46 6.26 8.26
N ARG A 64 1.35 7.58 8.42
CA ARG A 64 0.76 8.19 9.61
C ARG A 64 -0.69 7.78 9.79
N GLU A 65 -1.50 7.73 8.73
CA GLU A 65 -2.90 7.31 8.84
C GLU A 65 -3.00 5.84 9.27
N LEU A 66 -2.16 4.95 8.72
CA LEU A 66 -2.10 3.55 9.18
C LEU A 66 -1.65 3.46 10.65
N ASN A 67 -0.63 4.23 11.03
CA ASN A 67 -0.16 4.28 12.41
C ASN A 67 -1.26 4.75 13.37
N ASN A 68 -2.02 5.80 13.00
CA ASN A 68 -3.11 6.34 13.82
C ASN A 68 -4.26 5.34 13.98
N ALA A 69 -4.63 4.66 12.89
CA ALA A 69 -5.64 3.62 12.91
C ALA A 69 -5.21 2.44 13.80
N LEU A 70 -3.98 1.95 13.68
CA LEU A 70 -3.46 0.88 14.55
C LEU A 70 -3.35 1.32 16.02
N TYR A 71 -2.92 2.57 16.26
CA TYR A 71 -2.81 3.10 17.62
C TYR A 71 -4.18 3.16 18.31
N SER A 72 -5.22 3.63 17.62
CA SER A 72 -6.60 3.69 18.16
C SER A 72 -7.16 2.33 18.54
N HIS A 73 -6.69 1.24 17.90
CA HIS A 73 -7.05 -0.14 18.22
C HIS A 73 -6.05 -0.84 19.15
N SER A 74 -5.04 -0.14 19.64
CA SER A 74 -4.08 -0.68 20.59
C SER A 74 -4.62 -0.54 22.03
N PRO A 75 -4.17 -1.36 23.00
CA PRO A 75 -4.64 -1.25 24.39
C PRO A 75 -4.38 0.11 25.04
N THR A 76 -3.43 0.88 24.50
CA THR A 76 -3.06 2.22 24.98
C THR A 76 -3.57 3.33 24.05
N GLY A 77 -4.42 2.97 23.09
CA GLY A 77 -5.03 3.86 22.12
C GLY A 77 -6.05 4.81 22.74
N LEU A 78 -6.24 5.96 22.10
CA LEU A 78 -7.40 6.78 22.37
C LEU A 78 -8.64 6.09 21.77
N PRO A 79 -9.80 6.15 22.43
CA PRO A 79 -11.04 5.52 21.96
C PRO A 79 -11.67 6.36 20.82
N ILE A 80 -10.94 6.47 19.72
CA ILE A 80 -11.39 7.09 18.49
C ILE A 80 -11.92 5.98 17.61
N ASP A 81 -13.14 6.14 17.11
CA ASP A 81 -13.80 5.21 16.20
C ASP A 81 -13.18 5.33 14.79
N ASP A 82 -11.95 4.85 14.67
CA ASP A 82 -11.23 4.75 13.41
C ASP A 82 -11.42 3.35 12.81
N GLU A 83 -11.26 3.21 11.50
CA GLU A 83 -11.31 1.89 10.85
C GLU A 83 -9.91 1.29 10.85
N LEU A 84 -9.83 -0.02 11.10
CA LEU A 84 -8.59 -0.77 10.92
C LEU A 84 -8.05 -0.61 9.50
N PRO A 85 -6.71 -0.58 9.33
CA PRO A 85 -6.11 -0.62 8.01
C PRO A 85 -6.49 -1.89 7.25
N SER A 86 -6.48 -1.85 5.91
CA SER A 86 -6.56 -3.08 5.13
C SER A 86 -5.26 -3.88 5.24
N ALA A 87 -5.34 -5.22 5.15
CA ALA A 87 -4.13 -6.06 5.18
C ALA A 87 -3.15 -5.70 4.05
N ALA A 88 -3.68 -5.35 2.87
CA ALA A 88 -2.86 -4.92 1.74
C ALA A 88 -2.13 -3.60 2.01
N ALA A 89 -2.78 -2.62 2.63
CA ALA A 89 -2.14 -1.37 3.04
C ALA A 89 -1.07 -1.61 4.11
N LEU A 90 -1.38 -2.42 5.13
CA LEU A 90 -0.47 -2.72 6.23
C LEU A 90 0.77 -3.51 5.78
N ALA A 91 0.65 -4.34 4.74
CA ALA A 91 1.77 -5.07 4.15
C ALA A 91 2.86 -4.15 3.57
N GLU A 92 2.51 -2.91 3.18
CA GLU A 92 3.46 -1.92 2.63
C GLU A 92 4.32 -1.26 3.72
N TYR A 93 3.97 -1.42 5.01
CA TYR A 93 4.69 -0.84 6.16
C TYR A 93 4.98 -1.89 7.25
N PRO A 94 5.90 -2.85 7.01
CA PRO A 94 6.12 -3.98 7.92
C PRO A 94 6.55 -3.59 9.35
N HIS A 95 7.18 -2.43 9.53
CA HIS A 95 7.54 -1.93 10.85
C HIS A 95 6.33 -1.55 11.71
N LEU A 96 5.20 -1.17 11.10
CA LEU A 96 3.97 -0.90 11.85
C LEU A 96 3.38 -2.17 12.47
N ARG A 97 3.50 -3.33 11.79
CA ARG A 97 3.12 -4.63 12.38
C ARG A 97 3.97 -4.96 13.60
N ARG A 98 5.28 -4.67 13.56
CA ARG A 98 6.18 -4.85 14.71
C ARG A 98 5.85 -3.89 15.86
N ARG A 99 5.41 -2.67 15.54
CA ARG A 99 5.05 -1.64 16.53
C ARG A 99 3.71 -1.92 17.22
N PHE A 100 2.73 -2.45 16.49
CA PHE A 100 1.37 -2.71 16.98
C PHE A 100 0.95 -4.17 16.73
N PRO A 101 1.59 -5.15 17.39
CA PRO A 101 1.36 -6.56 17.09
C PRO A 101 -0.08 -7.01 17.34
N GLU A 102 -0.72 -6.54 18.40
CA GLU A 102 -2.10 -6.90 18.76
C GLU A 102 -3.11 -6.31 17.76
N ALA A 103 -2.97 -5.03 17.40
CA ALA A 103 -3.83 -4.41 16.39
C ALA A 103 -3.62 -5.03 15.00
N ALA A 104 -2.40 -5.43 14.66
CA ALA A 104 -2.12 -6.16 13.42
C ALA A 104 -2.82 -7.53 13.37
N GLN A 105 -2.94 -8.23 14.50
CA GLN A 105 -3.71 -9.49 14.56
C GLN A 105 -5.21 -9.26 14.29
N LEU A 106 -5.77 -8.11 14.71
CA LEU A 106 -7.15 -7.76 14.39
C LEU A 106 -7.34 -7.55 12.88
N VAL A 107 -6.38 -6.91 12.20
CA VAL A 107 -6.38 -6.78 10.73
C VAL A 107 -6.34 -8.16 10.08
N ASP A 108 -5.49 -9.06 10.57
CA ASP A 108 -5.38 -10.42 10.02
C ASP A 108 -6.69 -11.22 10.23
N ALA A 109 -7.33 -11.08 11.41
CA ALA A 109 -8.60 -11.73 11.73
C ALA A 109 -9.76 -11.24 10.84
N GLN A 110 -9.77 -9.96 10.44
CA GLN A 110 -10.74 -9.42 9.49
C GLN A 110 -10.57 -9.97 8.06
N ASN A 111 -9.40 -10.53 7.72
CA ASN A 111 -9.06 -11.07 6.41
C ASN A 111 -8.96 -12.62 6.39
N GLY A 112 -9.40 -13.30 7.45
CA GLY A 112 -9.37 -14.76 7.54
C GLY A 112 -10.27 -15.45 6.48
N PRO A 113 -9.94 -16.70 6.07
CA PRO A 113 -10.75 -17.43 5.11
C PRO A 113 -12.17 -17.63 5.65
N VAL A 114 -13.17 -17.30 4.83
CA VAL A 114 -14.57 -17.68 5.08
C VAL A 114 -14.60 -19.20 5.27
N PRO A 115 -15.15 -19.74 6.37
CA PRO A 115 -15.22 -21.18 6.57
C PRO A 115 -16.03 -21.82 5.43
N ASP A 116 -15.48 -22.90 4.87
CA ASP A 116 -16.10 -23.67 3.80
C ASP A 116 -17.56 -24.01 4.15
N GLY A 117 -18.50 -23.46 3.37
CA GLY A 117 -19.93 -23.75 3.47
C GLY A 117 -20.86 -22.57 3.69
N ALA A 118 -20.36 -21.37 4.00
CA ALA A 118 -21.21 -20.17 4.11
C ALA A 118 -21.31 -19.41 2.77
N VAL A 119 -22.23 -19.85 1.89
CA VAL A 119 -22.67 -19.03 0.76
C VAL A 119 -23.49 -17.85 1.29
N SER A 120 -22.82 -16.74 1.55
CA SER A 120 -23.38 -15.38 1.45
C SER A 120 -22.24 -14.37 1.44
N ALA A 121 -21.45 -14.38 0.36
CA ALA A 121 -20.73 -13.16 -0.01
C ALA A 121 -21.77 -12.23 -0.64
N SER A 122 -22.12 -11.15 0.07
CA SER A 122 -22.86 -10.04 -0.53
C SER A 122 -22.11 -9.59 -1.80
N PRO A 123 -22.81 -9.20 -2.89
CA PRO A 123 -22.19 -8.70 -4.11
C PRO A 123 -21.14 -7.61 -3.86
N ASP A 124 -21.32 -6.82 -2.79
CA ASP A 124 -20.40 -5.74 -2.39
C ASP A 124 -19.05 -6.25 -1.85
N ALA A 125 -19.03 -7.41 -1.18
CA ALA A 125 -17.79 -8.02 -0.69
C ALA A 125 -16.96 -8.59 -1.86
N GLN A 126 -17.61 -9.19 -2.85
CA GLN A 126 -16.96 -9.62 -4.09
C GLN A 126 -16.55 -8.43 -4.97
N ALA A 127 -17.34 -7.36 -5.00
CA ALA A 127 -16.95 -6.12 -5.67
C ALA A 127 -15.71 -5.49 -5.03
N ASN A 128 -15.56 -5.56 -3.71
CA ASN A 128 -14.34 -5.11 -3.03
C ASN A 128 -13.13 -5.99 -3.35
N VAL A 129 -13.29 -7.33 -3.38
CA VAL A 129 -12.20 -8.26 -3.76
C VAL A 129 -11.77 -8.07 -5.23
N LEU A 130 -12.69 -7.76 -6.14
CA LEU A 130 -12.39 -7.45 -7.54
C LEU A 130 -11.81 -6.04 -7.75
N ARG A 131 -12.04 -5.11 -6.82
CA ARG A 131 -11.47 -3.76 -6.84
C ARG A 131 -10.09 -3.67 -6.16
N SER A 132 -9.68 -4.71 -5.43
CA SER A 132 -8.41 -4.78 -4.72
C SER A 132 -7.42 -5.79 -5.30
N ALA A 133 -7.64 -6.28 -6.53
CA ALA A 133 -6.77 -7.27 -7.15
C ALA A 133 -5.33 -6.73 -7.24
N SER A 134 -4.43 -7.26 -6.41
CA SER A 134 -3.04 -6.80 -6.36
C SER A 134 -2.27 -7.32 -7.58
N ALA A 135 -1.19 -6.62 -7.96
CA ALA A 135 -0.29 -7.12 -9.01
C ALA A 135 0.19 -8.55 -8.70
N GLU A 136 0.42 -8.88 -7.42
CA GLU A 136 0.78 -10.23 -6.98
C GLU A 136 -0.33 -11.24 -7.28
N GLN A 137 -1.60 -10.93 -7.01
CA GLN A 137 -2.72 -11.83 -7.30
C GLN A 137 -2.89 -12.09 -8.80
N LEU A 138 -2.73 -11.06 -9.62
CA LEU A 138 -2.74 -11.21 -11.08
C LEU A 138 -1.58 -12.10 -11.54
N LEU A 139 -0.36 -11.82 -11.07
CA LEU A 139 0.83 -12.58 -11.44
C LEU A 139 0.73 -14.05 -11.01
N MET A 140 0.22 -14.32 -9.80
CA MET A 140 -0.03 -15.69 -9.31
C MET A 140 -1.02 -16.44 -10.21
N GLU A 141 -2.12 -15.80 -10.63
CA GLU A 141 -3.09 -16.42 -11.53
C GLU A 141 -2.49 -16.71 -12.91
N LEU A 142 -1.64 -15.81 -13.43
CA LEU A 142 -0.94 -16.01 -14.70
C LEU A 142 0.09 -17.15 -14.61
N ALA A 143 0.79 -17.28 -13.48
CA ALA A 143 1.69 -18.40 -13.21
C ALA A 143 0.94 -19.73 -13.12
N ARG A 144 -0.19 -19.76 -12.43
CA ARG A 144 -1.08 -20.94 -12.36
C ARG A 144 -1.58 -21.38 -13.74
N ARG A 145 -1.75 -20.43 -14.67
CA ARG A 145 -2.14 -20.69 -16.07
C ARG A 145 -0.98 -21.02 -17.00
N GLY A 146 0.27 -20.99 -16.52
CA GLY A 146 1.46 -21.33 -17.31
C GLY A 146 1.90 -20.25 -18.31
N VAL A 147 1.41 -19.01 -18.19
CA VAL A 147 1.73 -17.90 -19.12
C VAL A 147 2.69 -16.86 -18.52
N PHE A 148 3.27 -17.15 -17.35
CA PHE A 148 4.06 -16.20 -16.59
C PHE A 148 5.45 -15.90 -17.18
N MET A 149 6.09 -16.85 -17.86
CA MET A 149 7.49 -16.70 -18.29
C MET A 149 7.70 -15.56 -19.30
N ASP A 150 6.78 -15.35 -20.22
CA ASP A 150 6.86 -14.23 -21.17
C ASP A 150 6.70 -12.89 -20.46
N LEU A 151 5.82 -12.85 -19.45
CA LEU A 151 5.60 -11.67 -18.63
C LEU A 151 6.80 -11.37 -17.73
N HIS A 152 7.45 -12.41 -17.18
CA HIS A 152 8.67 -12.26 -16.39
C HIS A 152 9.77 -11.53 -17.16
N HIS A 153 10.01 -11.93 -18.41
CA HIS A 153 10.97 -11.25 -19.29
C HIS A 153 10.55 -9.81 -19.60
N ALA A 154 9.27 -9.56 -19.85
CA ALA A 154 8.76 -8.21 -20.11
C ALA A 154 8.91 -7.27 -18.90
N VAL A 155 8.62 -7.77 -17.68
CA VAL A 155 8.80 -7.03 -16.43
C VAL A 155 10.28 -6.71 -16.18
N GLY A 156 11.18 -7.66 -16.46
CA GLY A 156 12.63 -7.41 -16.42
C GLY A 156 13.07 -6.34 -17.43
N ALA A 157 12.63 -6.47 -18.69
CA ALA A 157 12.97 -5.52 -19.75
C ALA A 157 12.46 -4.10 -19.47
N LEU A 158 11.27 -3.95 -18.88
CA LEU A 158 10.73 -2.67 -18.44
C LEU A 158 11.64 -2.01 -17.39
N HIS A 159 12.02 -2.77 -16.36
CA HIS A 159 12.94 -2.28 -15.33
C HIS A 159 14.27 -1.81 -15.95
N ASP A 160 14.90 -2.65 -16.77
CA ASP A 160 16.22 -2.35 -17.36
C ASP A 160 16.17 -1.16 -18.34
N HIS A 161 15.02 -0.94 -18.98
CA HIS A 161 14.80 0.24 -19.81
C HIS A 161 14.69 1.51 -18.95
N LEU A 162 13.86 1.49 -17.91
CA LEU A 162 13.68 2.62 -17.00
C LEU A 162 14.97 2.98 -16.27
N GLU A 163 15.76 1.98 -15.86
CA GLU A 163 17.07 2.18 -15.23
C GLU A 163 18.06 2.83 -16.21
N ARG A 164 18.22 2.29 -17.42
CA ARG A 164 19.11 2.87 -18.44
C ARG A 164 18.71 4.28 -18.86
N ALA A 165 17.43 4.60 -18.79
CA ALA A 165 16.90 5.92 -19.12
C ALA A 165 17.02 6.94 -17.96
N GLY A 166 17.52 6.53 -16.78
CA GLY A 166 17.60 7.40 -15.59
C GLY A 166 16.23 7.74 -14.99
N HIS A 167 15.22 6.91 -15.23
CA HIS A 167 13.85 7.14 -14.73
C HIS A 167 13.58 6.50 -13.36
N LEU A 168 14.53 5.73 -12.82
CA LEU A 168 14.44 5.14 -11.49
C LEU A 168 15.17 5.96 -10.41
N ASP A 169 15.62 7.16 -10.78
CA ASP A 169 16.35 8.11 -9.94
C ASP A 169 15.39 8.90 -9.01
N SER A 170 15.96 9.67 -8.07
CA SER A 170 15.22 10.42 -7.02
C SER A 170 14.17 11.42 -7.55
N ASP A 171 14.24 11.76 -8.82
CA ASP A 171 13.40 12.79 -9.43
C ASP A 171 11.98 12.29 -9.75
N SER A 172 11.76 10.96 -9.79
CA SER A 172 10.42 10.35 -9.84
C SER A 172 10.28 9.17 -8.88
N PRO A 173 10.17 9.42 -7.56
CA PRO A 173 10.16 8.33 -6.57
C PRO A 173 8.93 7.42 -6.70
N LEU A 174 7.85 7.88 -7.35
CA LEU A 174 6.66 7.06 -7.61
C LEU A 174 6.95 6.01 -8.69
N THR A 175 7.65 6.41 -9.76
CA THR A 175 8.05 5.49 -10.83
C THR A 175 8.98 4.43 -10.27
N SER A 176 9.96 4.81 -9.44
CA SER A 176 10.85 3.87 -8.76
C SER A 176 10.09 2.93 -7.84
N TYR A 177 9.20 3.47 -7.00
CA TYR A 177 8.35 2.67 -6.11
C TYR A 177 7.50 1.65 -6.87
N LEU A 178 6.76 2.08 -7.90
CA LEU A 178 5.88 1.20 -8.68
C LEU A 178 6.68 0.12 -9.41
N THR A 179 7.84 0.47 -9.96
CA THR A 179 8.72 -0.47 -10.66
C THR A 179 9.28 -1.52 -9.69
N TYR A 180 9.78 -1.10 -8.53
CA TYR A 180 10.31 -2.04 -7.53
C TYR A 180 9.21 -2.93 -6.94
N ARG A 181 8.01 -2.40 -6.74
CA ARG A 181 6.85 -3.17 -6.28
C ARG A 181 6.46 -4.24 -7.30
N LEU A 182 6.43 -3.90 -8.60
CA LEU A 182 6.19 -4.86 -9.67
C LEU A 182 7.28 -5.95 -9.72
N ARG A 183 8.55 -5.58 -9.56
CA ARG A 183 9.67 -6.54 -9.51
C ARG A 183 9.63 -7.46 -8.30
N ALA A 184 9.23 -6.95 -7.14
CA ALA A 184 9.04 -7.77 -5.94
C ALA A 184 7.93 -8.82 -6.15
N ALA A 185 6.80 -8.41 -6.75
CA ALA A 185 5.68 -9.29 -7.05
C ALA A 185 6.05 -10.36 -8.10
N ASP A 186 6.72 -9.97 -9.18
CA ASP A 186 7.25 -10.87 -10.22
C ASP A 186 8.23 -11.90 -9.62
N ALA A 187 9.20 -11.45 -8.83
CA ALA A 187 10.19 -12.33 -8.20
C ALA A 187 9.53 -13.38 -7.28
N ALA A 188 8.53 -12.97 -6.48
CA ALA A 188 7.82 -13.86 -5.56
C ALA A 188 7.07 -15.00 -6.27
N VAL A 189 6.62 -14.76 -7.50
CA VAL A 189 5.80 -15.72 -8.28
C VAL A 189 6.64 -16.56 -9.24
N SER A 190 7.90 -16.18 -9.49
CA SER A 190 8.79 -16.82 -10.47
C SER A 190 9.07 -18.32 -10.26
N GLY A 191 8.78 -18.88 -9.08
CA GLY A 191 8.98 -20.30 -8.79
C GLY A 191 10.45 -20.76 -8.77
N ARG A 192 11.39 -19.82 -8.90
CA ARG A 192 12.83 -20.10 -8.82
C ARG A 192 13.23 -20.41 -7.39
N SER A 193 14.30 -21.20 -7.23
CA SER A 193 14.87 -21.52 -5.91
C SER A 193 15.32 -20.29 -5.12
N ASP A 194 15.62 -19.18 -5.80
CA ASP A 194 16.02 -17.88 -5.24
C ASP A 194 14.90 -16.83 -5.22
N SER A 195 13.64 -17.23 -5.47
CA SER A 195 12.49 -16.31 -5.58
C SER A 195 12.27 -15.44 -4.35
N ALA A 196 12.34 -16.02 -3.14
CA ALA A 196 12.17 -15.30 -1.88
C ALA A 196 13.29 -14.25 -1.67
N ASP A 197 14.55 -14.63 -1.93
CA ASP A 197 15.69 -13.73 -1.82
C ASP A 197 15.62 -12.60 -2.87
N ALA A 198 15.19 -12.92 -4.09
CA ALA A 198 14.99 -11.96 -5.15
C ALA A 198 13.89 -10.94 -4.80
N ALA A 199 12.74 -11.40 -4.30
CA ALA A 199 11.69 -10.51 -3.82
C ALA A 199 12.16 -9.65 -2.64
N GLY A 200 12.95 -10.22 -1.73
CA GLY A 200 13.56 -9.52 -0.60
C GLY A 200 14.44 -8.34 -1.04
N ARG A 201 15.29 -8.51 -2.06
CA ARG A 201 16.13 -7.43 -2.60
C ARG A 201 15.32 -6.26 -3.16
N TRP A 202 14.19 -6.54 -3.82
CA TRP A 202 13.31 -5.48 -4.34
C TRP A 202 12.57 -4.75 -3.21
N ARG A 203 12.14 -5.49 -2.18
CA ARG A 203 11.57 -4.89 -0.97
C ARG A 203 12.58 -4.02 -0.23
N GLU A 204 13.84 -4.44 -0.15
CA GLU A 204 14.91 -3.62 0.42
C GLU A 204 15.10 -2.30 -0.36
N LYS A 205 15.02 -2.31 -1.70
CA LYS A 205 15.04 -1.07 -2.48
C LYS A 205 13.86 -0.15 -2.16
N ILE A 206 12.66 -0.70 -1.92
CA ILE A 206 11.50 0.07 -1.44
C ILE A 206 11.76 0.61 -0.04
N ASP A 207 12.30 -0.19 0.86
CA ASP A 207 12.67 0.23 2.22
C ASP A 207 13.73 1.33 2.21
N ILE A 208 14.69 1.30 1.27
CA ILE A 208 15.68 2.37 1.09
C ILE A 208 15.02 3.64 0.57
N LEU A 209 14.10 3.56 -0.39
CA LEU A 209 13.29 4.72 -0.82
C LEU A 209 12.52 5.32 0.37
N ASN A 210 11.94 4.46 1.22
CA ASN A 210 11.23 4.86 2.43
C ASN A 210 12.17 5.43 3.50
N ALA A 211 13.38 4.88 3.65
CA ALA A 211 14.35 5.30 4.65
C ALA A 211 15.11 6.56 4.25
N ALA A 212 15.34 6.79 2.95
CA ALA A 212 15.87 8.05 2.43
C ALA A 212 14.96 9.24 2.79
N HIS A 213 13.64 8.98 2.84
CA HIS A 213 12.68 9.90 3.42
C HIS A 213 12.88 10.08 4.94
N VAL A 214 13.10 9.02 5.71
CA VAL A 214 13.29 9.13 7.18
C VAL A 214 14.61 9.78 7.60
N ARG A 215 15.72 9.59 6.86
CA ARG A 215 17.08 10.05 7.24
C ARG A 215 17.35 11.54 7.06
N THR A 216 16.46 12.29 6.42
CA THR A 216 16.56 13.76 6.35
C THR A 216 16.08 14.45 7.65
N ARG A 217 15.88 13.69 8.75
CA ARG A 217 15.44 14.15 10.08
C ARG A 217 16.55 14.47 11.10
N HIS A 218 17.70 14.98 10.68
CA HIS A 218 18.71 15.51 11.62
C HIS A 218 19.14 16.92 11.24
#